data_AF-A0A315YMS8-F1
#
_entry.id   AF-A0A315YMS8-F1
#
_cell.length_a   1.000
_cell.length_b   1.000
_cell.length_c   1.000
_cell.angle_alpha   90.00
_cell.angle_beta   90.00
_cell.angle_gamma   90.00
#
_symmetry.space_group_name_H-M   'P 1'
#
loop_
_entity.id
_entity.type
_entity.pdbx_description
1 polymer ?
#
loop_
_entity_poly.entity_id
_entity_poly.type
_entity_poly.pdbx_seq_one_letter_code
_entity_poly.pdbx_strand_id
1 'polypeptide(L)'
;MIMQKMLKRAAAAVSGALVLSAATGMDTADSTTAEETSAVTTAAVESAAADETEAASAAEAVIAEEEQKMPEDWVKADISDYDSSMSLISYELATPEMAKVGEPVDPFAGLSEEERKALEEEIAKKKSALKKGTPTLSKNAAKSRSKEPTAVELKTSGAFVGDIPESQPDPSIAAQPGEFAFVTYGWGHGVGMSQNGANFYAAYAGWTYQDILFHYYPGTYLMNTGLTDEEELTIAHEPAGDTLKVVSEIVNREVGGSFSYEAIKAQAVAVYTYIKYNGDDSKDLRGKPNPPQIVIDACEEVLGEALYYDDNYALTVFSASSGGCSANCYEVFYADYPYLRSVPSDYDAAFDPHWGTVTYMSAEVVRKKLETAYNITLSDDPGNWIQPVYSDETGYVTEVLIDGQTYAKGYPFSMMMGLKSSKFSLTYTYD
;
A
#
# COMPACT_ATOMS: atom_id res chain seq x y z
N MET A 1 29.81 -40.40 39.93
CA MET A 1 28.43 -40.79 39.57
C MET A 1 27.93 -39.72 38.58
N ILE A 2 28.43 -39.66 37.35
CA ILE A 2 28.29 -40.54 36.15
C ILE A 2 27.40 -39.81 35.12
N MET A 3 28.05 -39.39 34.01
CA MET A 3 27.57 -39.24 32.62
C MET A 3 26.41 -38.26 32.33
N GLN A 4 26.53 -37.20 31.53
CA GLN A 4 27.09 -37.06 30.17
C GLN A 4 26.62 -38.15 29.18
N LYS A 5 25.81 -37.74 28.19
CA LYS A 5 25.41 -38.38 26.90
C LYS A 5 23.98 -38.97 26.84
N MET A 6 23.44 -38.86 25.61
CA MET A 6 22.19 -39.39 25.02
C MET A 6 21.02 -38.37 25.06
N LEU A 7 20.42 -37.91 23.96
CA LEU A 7 20.40 -38.35 22.56
C LEU A 7 20.45 -37.17 21.57
N LYS A 8 21.36 -37.26 20.60
CA LYS A 8 21.21 -36.76 19.22
C LYS A 8 21.23 -37.99 18.31
N ARG A 9 20.29 -38.03 17.35
CA ARG A 9 20.33 -38.66 16.00
C ARG A 9 19.31 -39.76 15.69
N ALA A 10 18.83 -39.63 14.43
CA ALA A 10 18.15 -40.54 13.51
C ALA A 10 16.62 -40.65 13.67
N ALA A 11 15.81 -40.55 12.62
CA ALA A 11 16.06 -41.03 11.25
C ALA A 11 15.58 -40.09 10.14
N ALA A 12 16.45 -39.91 9.14
CA ALA A 12 16.08 -39.70 7.75
C ALA A 12 15.72 -41.06 7.14
N ALA A 13 14.71 -41.10 6.28
CA ALA A 13 14.42 -42.24 5.43
C ALA A 13 14.48 -41.78 3.96
N VAL A 14 15.43 -42.37 3.26
CA VAL A 14 15.59 -42.36 1.80
C VAL A 14 14.83 -43.56 1.24
N SER A 15 14.10 -43.37 0.15
CA SER A 15 13.74 -44.38 -0.84
C SER A 15 13.29 -43.60 -2.07
N GLY A 16 13.75 -43.80 -3.29
CA GLY A 16 14.64 -44.78 -3.89
C GLY A 16 14.51 -44.55 -5.40
N ALA A 17 15.64 -44.42 -6.10
CA ALA A 17 15.67 -44.26 -7.54
C ALA A 17 15.21 -45.55 -8.25
N LEU A 18 14.53 -45.40 -9.38
CA LEU A 18 14.45 -46.42 -10.41
C LEU A 18 14.68 -45.77 -11.77
N VAL A 19 15.92 -45.86 -12.23
CA VAL A 19 16.34 -45.65 -13.62
C VAL A 19 16.27 -47.01 -14.29
N LEU A 20 15.52 -47.12 -15.39
CA LEU A 20 15.71 -48.19 -16.37
C LEU A 20 16.48 -47.62 -17.56
N SER A 21 17.64 -48.21 -17.81
CA SER A 21 18.53 -47.96 -18.95
C SER A 21 18.05 -48.66 -20.22
N ALA A 22 18.24 -48.02 -21.37
CA ALA A 22 18.67 -48.70 -22.60
C ALA A 22 19.59 -47.77 -23.40
N ALA A 23 20.88 -48.13 -23.44
CA ALA A 23 21.88 -47.67 -24.41
C ALA A 23 21.55 -48.29 -25.79
N THR A 24 21.91 -47.74 -26.96
CA THR A 24 23.22 -47.48 -27.60
C THR A 24 22.89 -46.84 -28.97
N GLY A 25 23.69 -46.03 -29.67
CA GLY A 25 25.11 -45.71 -29.63
C GLY A 25 25.43 -44.61 -30.67
N MET A 26 26.71 -44.22 -30.71
CA MET A 26 27.40 -43.28 -31.60
C MET A 26 27.09 -43.55 -33.10
N ASP A 27 27.18 -42.62 -34.06
CA ASP A 27 28.38 -41.84 -34.42
C ASP A 27 28.10 -40.78 -35.50
N THR A 28 28.96 -39.75 -35.52
CA THR A 28 29.44 -38.89 -36.63
C THR A 28 28.52 -38.21 -37.67
N ALA A 29 28.76 -36.89 -37.77
CA ALA A 29 29.14 -36.12 -38.95
C ALA A 29 28.11 -35.65 -40.00
N ASP A 30 28.15 -34.32 -40.15
CA ASP A 30 28.19 -33.53 -41.40
C ASP A 30 26.90 -33.20 -42.18
N SER A 31 26.96 -31.98 -42.72
CA SER A 31 26.38 -31.54 -43.99
C SER A 31 24.88 -31.21 -44.11
N THR A 32 24.63 -29.90 -44.23
CA THR A 32 23.89 -29.21 -45.31
C THR A 32 22.37 -29.38 -45.51
N THR A 33 21.75 -28.19 -45.58
CA THR A 33 20.77 -27.68 -46.58
C THR A 33 19.33 -28.16 -46.65
N ALA A 34 18.49 -27.12 -46.77
CA ALA A 34 17.32 -26.97 -47.68
C ALA A 34 16.03 -27.69 -47.21
N GLU A 35 14.96 -26.91 -46.97
CA GLU A 35 13.84 -26.67 -47.91
C GLU A 35 13.02 -27.96 -48.13
N GLU A 36 11.70 -28.01 -48.18
CA GLU A 36 10.68 -27.02 -48.49
C GLU A 36 9.32 -27.73 -48.27
N THR A 37 8.30 -26.94 -47.89
CA THR A 37 6.92 -26.97 -48.41
C THR A 37 5.93 -28.12 -48.19
N SER A 38 4.68 -27.64 -48.05
CA SER A 38 3.40 -28.19 -48.53
C SER A 38 2.75 -29.26 -47.63
N ALA A 39 1.70 -28.96 -46.85
CA ALA A 39 0.32 -28.65 -47.26
C ALA A 39 -0.27 -29.79 -48.13
N VAL A 40 -1.43 -30.39 -47.87
CA VAL A 40 -2.79 -29.82 -47.89
C VAL A 40 -3.80 -30.97 -47.54
N THR A 41 -4.98 -30.62 -46.98
CA THR A 41 -6.30 -31.32 -47.01
C THR A 41 -6.49 -32.66 -46.26
N THR A 42 -7.66 -33.06 -45.73
CA THR A 42 -9.08 -32.72 -46.03
C THR A 42 -10.02 -33.25 -44.93
N ALA A 43 -11.16 -32.55 -44.75
CA ALA A 43 -12.55 -33.01 -44.55
C ALA A 43 -12.86 -34.22 -43.62
N ALA A 44 -13.61 -34.03 -42.52
CA ALA A 44 -15.08 -34.15 -42.39
C ALA A 44 -15.62 -35.59 -42.63
N VAL A 45 -16.43 -36.17 -41.74
CA VAL A 45 -17.91 -36.25 -41.86
C VAL A 45 -18.48 -37.09 -40.70
N GLU A 46 -19.61 -36.62 -40.12
CA GLU A 46 -20.84 -37.26 -39.57
C GLU A 46 -20.78 -38.63 -38.81
N SER A 47 -21.71 -39.07 -37.94
CA SER A 47 -23.18 -38.92 -37.84
C SER A 47 -23.74 -39.58 -36.54
N ALA A 48 -24.98 -39.19 -36.18
CA ALA A 48 -26.12 -39.97 -35.60
C ALA A 48 -26.02 -40.61 -34.19
N ALA A 49 -26.81 -40.19 -33.18
CA ALA A 49 -28.24 -40.51 -32.88
C ALA A 49 -28.43 -41.94 -32.31
N ALA A 50 -29.25 -42.30 -31.33
CA ALA A 50 -30.26 -41.71 -30.43
C ALA A 50 -30.52 -42.77 -29.31
N ASP A 51 -31.07 -42.40 -28.13
CA ASP A 51 -32.26 -43.08 -27.54
C ASP A 51 -32.76 -42.39 -26.25
N GLU A 52 -34.04 -42.59 -25.96
CA GLU A 52 -34.94 -41.84 -25.07
C GLU A 52 -35.18 -42.45 -23.66
N THR A 53 -35.62 -41.61 -22.71
CA THR A 53 -36.55 -41.85 -21.55
C THR A 53 -36.11 -42.79 -20.41
N GLU A 54 -36.47 -42.66 -19.11
CA GLU A 54 -37.42 -41.85 -18.34
C GLU A 54 -37.06 -41.94 -16.83
N ALA A 55 -37.61 -41.00 -16.04
CA ALA A 55 -37.99 -41.09 -14.61
C ALA A 55 -37.00 -40.74 -13.46
N ALA A 56 -37.29 -39.57 -12.87
CA ALA A 56 -37.43 -39.26 -11.43
C ALA A 56 -36.19 -39.34 -10.52
N SER A 57 -35.63 -38.18 -10.15
CA SER A 57 -35.80 -37.49 -8.83
C SER A 57 -35.33 -38.30 -7.62
N ALA A 58 -34.56 -37.81 -6.66
CA ALA A 58 -33.88 -36.55 -6.40
C ALA A 58 -32.99 -36.86 -5.18
N ALA A 59 -31.78 -36.32 -5.16
CA ALA A 59 -30.88 -36.09 -4.02
C ALA A 59 -29.45 -36.61 -4.26
N GLU A 60 -28.52 -35.65 -4.12
CA GLU A 60 -27.07 -35.77 -3.86
C GLU A 60 -26.06 -35.86 -5.02
N ALA A 61 -24.98 -35.09 -4.82
CA ALA A 61 -23.83 -34.75 -5.67
C ALA A 61 -24.14 -33.72 -6.78
N VAL A 62 -23.50 -32.54 -6.90
CA VAL A 62 -22.06 -32.26 -6.96
C VAL A 62 -21.82 -30.76 -6.64
N ILE A 63 -20.77 -30.41 -5.88
CA ILE A 63 -20.13 -29.09 -5.97
C ILE A 63 -18.66 -29.33 -6.34
N ALA A 64 -18.32 -29.03 -7.59
CA ALA A 64 -16.97 -28.82 -8.06
C ALA A 64 -16.99 -27.60 -9.00
N GLU A 65 -16.20 -26.61 -8.63
CA GLU A 65 -15.55 -25.53 -9.40
C GLU A 65 -16.38 -24.57 -10.27
N GLU A 66 -16.23 -23.28 -9.96
CA GLU A 66 -16.14 -22.22 -10.98
C GLU A 66 -15.23 -21.08 -10.47
N GLU A 67 -13.98 -21.04 -10.94
CA GLU A 67 -13.15 -19.84 -10.96
C GLU A 67 -13.74 -18.88 -12.00
N GLN A 68 -14.31 -17.74 -11.56
CA GLN A 68 -14.73 -16.70 -12.49
C GLN A 68 -13.54 -15.80 -12.88
N LYS A 69 -13.11 -16.01 -14.12
CA LYS A 69 -12.22 -15.16 -14.92
C LYS A 69 -12.84 -13.77 -15.11
N MET A 70 -12.06 -12.71 -14.87
CA MET A 70 -12.46 -11.31 -15.13
C MET A 70 -12.75 -11.07 -16.63
N PRO A 71 -13.76 -10.26 -16.98
CA PRO A 71 -14.09 -9.99 -18.38
C PRO A 71 -13.00 -9.16 -19.09
N GLU A 72 -12.66 -9.56 -20.32
CA GLU A 72 -11.55 -9.09 -21.16
C GLU A 72 -11.80 -7.76 -21.91
N ASP A 73 -12.91 -7.06 -21.66
CA ASP A 73 -13.27 -5.81 -22.37
C ASP A 73 -13.21 -4.59 -21.45
N TRP A 74 -11.99 -4.08 -21.24
CA TRP A 74 -11.70 -2.86 -20.49
C TRP A 74 -11.41 -1.72 -21.47
N VAL A 75 -12.29 -0.72 -21.54
CA VAL A 75 -12.05 0.54 -22.29
C VAL A 75 -11.87 1.66 -21.27
N LYS A 76 -10.66 2.25 -21.25
CA LYS A 76 -10.32 3.44 -20.45
C LYS A 76 -11.00 4.68 -21.02
N ALA A 77 -11.52 5.55 -20.17
CA ALA A 77 -12.16 6.81 -20.56
C ALA A 77 -11.16 7.80 -21.19
N ASP A 78 -11.61 8.48 -22.24
CA ASP A 78 -10.87 9.48 -23.02
C ASP A 78 -11.09 10.90 -22.44
N ILE A 79 -10.05 11.74 -22.42
CA ILE A 79 -9.94 13.00 -21.65
C ILE A 79 -10.59 14.22 -22.35
N SER A 80 -11.38 14.01 -23.39
CA SER A 80 -11.89 15.08 -24.27
C SER A 80 -13.13 15.83 -23.78
N ASP A 81 -13.67 15.51 -22.60
CA ASP A 81 -14.96 16.04 -22.14
C ASP A 81 -14.86 17.20 -21.11
N TYR A 82 -13.67 17.76 -20.88
CA TYR A 82 -13.51 18.87 -19.93
C TYR A 82 -13.86 20.23 -20.55
N ASP A 83 -15.06 20.74 -20.23
CA ASP A 83 -15.48 22.11 -20.53
C ASP A 83 -14.71 23.13 -19.67
N SER A 84 -14.30 24.21 -20.32
CA SER A 84 -13.29 25.18 -19.91
C SER A 84 -13.92 26.46 -19.39
N SER A 85 -14.73 26.36 -18.33
CA SER A 85 -15.22 27.57 -17.66
C SER A 85 -15.45 27.39 -16.16
N MET A 86 -14.58 28.02 -15.35
CA MET A 86 -14.89 29.04 -14.33
C MET A 86 -13.82 29.04 -13.22
N SER A 87 -13.66 30.20 -12.57
CA SER A 87 -12.39 30.80 -12.14
C SER A 87 -12.09 30.82 -10.63
N LEU A 88 -10.80 30.66 -10.29
CA LEU A 88 -9.94 31.31 -9.27
C LEU A 88 -10.60 31.91 -8.02
N ILE A 89 -10.34 31.28 -6.87
CA ILE A 89 -10.36 31.91 -5.53
C ILE A 89 -8.97 31.76 -4.88
N SER A 90 -8.41 32.88 -4.43
CA SER A 90 -7.15 33.00 -3.70
C SER A 90 -7.26 32.50 -2.25
N TYR A 91 -6.34 31.64 -1.82
CA TYR A 91 -6.23 31.20 -0.42
C TYR A 91 -5.36 32.14 0.41
N GLU A 92 -5.90 32.66 1.52
CA GLU A 92 -5.09 33.09 2.65
C GLU A 92 -4.83 31.89 3.57
N LEU A 93 -3.56 31.70 3.96
CA LEU A 93 -3.14 30.66 4.90
C LEU A 93 -3.85 30.82 6.25
N ALA A 94 -4.42 29.73 6.74
CA ALA A 94 -5.05 29.67 8.06
C ALA A 94 -4.08 30.14 9.15
N THR A 95 -4.53 31.07 10.00
CA THR A 95 -3.72 31.58 11.12
C THR A 95 -3.92 30.71 12.37
N PRO A 96 -2.91 30.62 13.27
CA PRO A 96 -2.94 29.80 14.48
C PRO A 96 -4.08 30.09 15.49
N GLU A 97 -4.85 31.16 15.34
CA GLU A 97 -5.99 31.47 16.20
C GLU A 97 -7.29 30.78 15.76
N MET A 98 -7.38 30.30 14.51
CA MET A 98 -8.51 29.47 14.04
C MET A 98 -8.42 28.00 14.54
N ALA A 99 -7.28 27.61 15.13
CA ALA A 99 -7.05 26.30 15.75
C ALA A 99 -7.53 26.23 17.22
N LYS A 100 -8.34 27.18 17.69
CA LYS A 100 -8.97 27.12 19.02
C LYS A 100 -10.47 26.91 18.89
N VAL A 101 -10.89 25.64 18.87
CA VAL A 101 -12.27 25.26 19.19
C VAL A 101 -12.23 24.26 20.35
N GLY A 102 -12.83 24.67 21.47
CA GLY A 102 -13.07 23.85 22.65
C GLY A 102 -11.93 23.82 23.65
N GLU A 103 -12.26 23.87 24.95
CA GLU A 103 -11.30 23.37 25.94
C GLU A 103 -10.99 21.90 25.60
N PRO A 104 -9.73 21.46 25.73
CA PRO A 104 -9.36 20.07 25.51
C PRO A 104 -10.28 19.18 26.33
N VAL A 105 -11.08 18.35 25.65
CA VAL A 105 -11.80 17.28 26.35
C VAL A 105 -10.74 16.26 26.73
N ASP A 106 -10.46 16.17 28.03
CA ASP A 106 -9.60 15.12 28.56
C ASP A 106 -10.14 13.78 28.06
N PRO A 107 -9.38 12.98 27.28
CA PRO A 107 -9.84 11.67 26.81
C PRO A 107 -10.08 10.69 27.97
N PHE A 108 -9.68 11.07 29.19
CA PHE A 108 -9.96 10.38 30.44
C PHE A 108 -11.01 11.11 31.31
N ALA A 109 -11.76 12.06 30.74
CA ALA A 109 -12.79 12.80 31.46
C ALA A 109 -13.82 11.83 32.06
N GLY A 110 -13.95 11.86 33.39
CA GLY A 110 -14.84 10.98 34.16
C GLY A 110 -14.15 9.76 34.78
N LEU A 111 -12.86 9.53 34.50
CA LEU A 111 -12.06 8.50 35.18
C LEU A 111 -11.35 9.07 36.41
N SER A 112 -11.21 8.26 37.45
CA SER A 112 -10.36 8.58 38.59
C SER A 112 -8.88 8.62 38.18
N GLU A 113 -8.04 9.33 38.95
CA GLU A 113 -6.59 9.38 38.70
C GLU A 113 -5.94 7.99 38.66
N GLU A 114 -6.49 7.04 39.43
CA GLU A 114 -6.03 5.65 39.49
C GLU A 114 -6.40 4.88 38.22
N GLU A 115 -7.63 5.03 37.72
CA GLU A 115 -8.10 4.44 36.45
C GLU A 115 -7.34 5.02 35.26
N ARG A 116 -7.12 6.34 35.25
CA ARG A 116 -6.32 7.02 34.22
C ARG A 116 -4.90 6.48 34.16
N LYS A 117 -4.22 6.40 35.31
CA LYS A 117 -2.84 5.90 35.38
C LYS A 117 -2.74 4.42 35.01
N ALA A 118 -3.69 3.60 35.44
CA ALA A 118 -3.75 2.18 35.07
C ALA A 118 -3.94 2.00 33.56
N LEU A 119 -4.82 2.80 32.95
CA LEU A 119 -5.08 2.77 31.51
C LEU A 119 -3.87 3.28 30.72
N GLU A 120 -3.21 4.34 31.17
CA GLU A 120 -1.95 4.85 30.58
C GLU A 120 -0.81 3.79 30.63
N GLU A 121 -0.64 3.10 31.76
CA GLU A 121 0.33 2.01 31.92
C GLU A 121 -0.04 0.79 31.06
N GLU A 122 -1.34 0.48 30.95
CA GLU A 122 -1.83 -0.61 30.10
C GLU A 122 -1.65 -0.30 28.62
N ILE A 123 -1.93 0.93 28.18
CA ILE A 123 -1.66 1.45 26.83
C ILE A 123 -0.17 1.36 26.52
N ALA A 124 0.70 1.75 27.46
CA ALA A 124 2.16 1.64 27.28
C ALA A 124 2.61 0.17 27.14
N LYS A 125 2.03 -0.74 27.93
CA LYS A 125 2.29 -2.18 27.86
C LYS A 125 1.79 -2.80 26.56
N LYS A 126 0.58 -2.43 26.11
CA LYS A 126 -0.02 -2.85 24.82
C LYS A 126 0.74 -2.28 23.62
N LYS A 127 1.21 -1.03 23.68
CA LYS A 127 2.17 -0.42 22.71
C LYS A 127 3.42 -1.28 22.53
N SER A 128 3.96 -1.83 23.62
CA SER A 128 5.13 -2.72 23.56
C SER A 128 4.85 -4.08 22.92
N ALA A 129 3.62 -4.59 23.05
CA ALA A 129 3.18 -5.88 22.50
C ALA A 129 2.80 -5.79 21.01
N LEU A 130 2.16 -4.70 20.57
CA LEU A 130 1.77 -4.46 19.17
C LEU A 130 2.97 -4.21 18.24
N LYS A 131 4.13 -3.82 18.79
CA LYS A 131 5.42 -3.69 18.08
C LYS A 131 5.84 -4.97 17.34
N LYS A 132 5.25 -6.13 17.65
CA LYS A 132 5.50 -7.41 16.97
C LYS A 132 4.70 -7.62 15.68
N GLY A 133 3.68 -6.80 15.39
CA GLY A 133 2.79 -6.96 14.23
C GLY A 133 2.81 -5.80 13.23
N THR A 134 3.61 -4.75 13.47
CA THR A 134 3.79 -3.62 12.54
C THR A 134 5.25 -3.61 12.08
N PRO A 135 5.55 -3.34 10.79
CA PRO A 135 6.92 -3.20 10.34
C PRO A 135 7.64 -2.16 11.21
N THR A 136 8.62 -2.61 12.01
CA THR A 136 9.51 -1.70 12.70
C THR A 136 10.47 -1.13 11.67
N LEU A 137 10.26 0.13 11.31
CA LEU A 137 11.17 0.95 10.51
C LEU A 137 12.54 0.95 11.21
N SER A 138 13.48 0.22 10.62
CA SER A 138 14.85 0.11 11.13
C SER A 138 15.50 1.49 11.03
N LYS A 139 16.07 2.00 12.12
CA LYS A 139 17.07 3.07 12.04
C LYS A 139 18.40 2.38 11.78
N ASN A 140 18.94 2.43 10.55
CA ASN A 140 20.38 2.46 10.25
C ASN A 140 20.66 2.34 8.75
N ALA A 141 21.39 3.32 8.18
CA ALA A 141 22.54 3.10 7.29
C ALA A 141 23.27 4.42 6.95
N ALA A 142 24.08 4.94 7.86
CA ALA A 142 25.07 6.00 7.55
C ALA A 142 26.53 5.54 7.72
N LYS A 143 26.78 4.30 8.16
CA LYS A 143 28.13 3.79 8.39
C LYS A 143 28.63 3.05 7.16
N SER A 144 29.54 3.69 6.41
CA SER A 144 30.28 3.20 5.23
C SER A 144 29.77 3.72 3.88
N ARG A 145 29.84 5.02 3.61
CA ARG A 145 29.76 5.53 2.24
C ARG A 145 31.18 5.58 1.64
N SER A 146 31.39 5.00 0.46
CA SER A 146 32.65 5.09 -0.31
C SER A 146 32.80 6.44 -1.02
N LYS A 147 31.69 7.13 -1.28
CA LYS A 147 31.60 8.42 -1.97
C LYS A 147 30.81 9.44 -1.16
N GLU A 148 31.18 10.71 -1.29
CA GLU A 148 30.43 11.82 -0.72
C GLU A 148 29.26 12.21 -1.64
N PRO A 149 28.02 12.31 -1.12
CA PRO A 149 26.88 12.77 -1.90
C PRO A 149 27.07 14.20 -2.38
N THR A 150 26.56 14.50 -3.58
CA THR A 150 26.60 15.84 -4.18
C THR A 150 25.21 16.46 -4.22
N ALA A 151 25.14 17.78 -4.10
CA ALA A 151 23.86 18.49 -4.20
C ALA A 151 23.30 18.39 -5.63
N VAL A 152 21.99 18.11 -5.72
CA VAL A 152 21.25 18.13 -6.98
C VAL A 152 20.82 19.57 -7.30
N GLU A 153 20.90 19.97 -8.56
CA GLU A 153 20.38 21.27 -9.01
C GLU A 153 18.86 21.31 -8.85
N LEU A 154 18.36 22.31 -8.12
CA LEU A 154 16.92 22.45 -7.88
C LEU A 154 16.23 23.11 -9.08
N LYS A 155 15.34 22.35 -9.72
CA LYS A 155 14.46 22.71 -10.83
C LYS A 155 13.00 22.54 -10.40
N THR A 156 12.59 23.39 -9.46
CA THR A 156 11.19 23.54 -9.03
C THR A 156 10.42 24.36 -10.06
N SER A 157 9.17 24.01 -10.35
CA SER A 157 8.32 24.79 -11.25
C SER A 157 7.94 26.16 -10.67
N GLY A 158 7.85 26.24 -9.33
CA GLY A 158 7.21 27.38 -8.66
C GLY A 158 5.72 27.52 -8.97
N ALA A 159 5.10 26.48 -9.54
CA ALA A 159 3.70 26.48 -9.90
C ALA A 159 2.81 26.38 -8.66
N PHE A 160 1.82 27.25 -8.58
CA PHE A 160 0.81 27.19 -7.53
C PHE A 160 -0.24 26.13 -7.88
N VAL A 161 -0.80 25.46 -6.86
CA VAL A 161 -1.95 24.57 -7.05
C VAL A 161 -3.12 25.45 -7.49
N GLY A 162 -3.56 25.29 -8.74
CA GLY A 162 -4.61 26.12 -9.32
C GLY A 162 -5.99 25.84 -8.70
N ASP A 163 -7.03 25.99 -9.52
CA ASP A 163 -8.39 25.68 -9.08
C ASP A 163 -8.51 24.20 -8.73
N ILE A 164 -8.79 23.93 -7.45
CA ILE A 164 -8.98 22.58 -6.92
C ILE A 164 -10.42 22.17 -7.27
N PRO A 165 -10.63 21.04 -7.96
CA PRO A 165 -11.97 20.56 -8.25
C PRO A 165 -12.75 20.25 -6.96
N GLU A 166 -14.07 20.34 -7.02
CA GLU A 166 -14.92 19.96 -5.89
C GLU A 166 -14.68 18.49 -5.50
N SER A 167 -14.72 18.22 -4.19
CA SER A 167 -14.60 16.86 -3.67
C SER A 167 -15.77 15.99 -4.15
N GLN A 168 -15.51 14.70 -4.34
CA GLN A 168 -16.57 13.74 -4.62
C GLN A 168 -17.58 13.73 -3.47
N PRO A 169 -18.89 13.65 -3.76
CA PRO A 169 -19.92 13.64 -2.73
C PRO A 169 -19.81 12.37 -1.88
N ASP A 170 -20.19 12.48 -0.62
CA ASP A 170 -20.28 11.32 0.27
C ASP A 170 -21.26 10.28 -0.29
N PRO A 171 -20.95 8.98 -0.17
CA PRO A 171 -21.80 7.92 -0.68
C PRO A 171 -23.10 7.83 0.13
N SER A 172 -24.20 7.46 -0.53
CA SER A 172 -25.43 7.10 0.16
C SER A 172 -25.25 5.76 0.89
N ILE A 173 -25.51 5.74 2.20
CA ILE A 173 -25.41 4.52 3.02
C ILE A 173 -26.72 3.74 2.97
N ALA A 174 -26.63 2.46 2.61
CA ALA A 174 -27.77 1.55 2.48
C ALA A 174 -27.61 0.31 3.39
N ALA A 175 -27.09 0.53 4.61
CA ALA A 175 -26.87 -0.53 5.60
C ALA A 175 -28.19 -1.16 6.05
N GLN A 176 -28.25 -2.49 6.06
CA GLN A 176 -29.41 -3.21 6.57
C GLN A 176 -29.41 -3.22 8.11
N PRO A 177 -30.59 -3.44 8.73
CA PRO A 177 -30.68 -3.83 10.14
C PRO A 177 -29.63 -4.88 10.54
N GLY A 178 -28.90 -4.61 11.61
CA GLY A 178 -27.85 -5.50 12.11
C GLY A 178 -26.48 -5.33 11.42
N GLU A 179 -26.31 -4.35 10.54
CA GLU A 179 -25.05 -4.11 9.82
C GLU A 179 -24.32 -2.83 10.24
N PHE A 180 -22.99 -2.92 10.16
CA PHE A 180 -22.08 -1.78 10.15
C PHE A 180 -21.80 -1.35 8.71
N ALA A 181 -21.80 -0.06 8.45
CA ALA A 181 -21.24 0.56 7.25
C ALA A 181 -20.02 1.38 7.60
N PHE A 182 -18.88 1.03 6.98
CA PHE A 182 -17.64 1.80 7.05
C PHE A 182 -17.48 2.56 5.74
N VAL A 183 -17.33 3.88 5.81
CA VAL A 183 -17.00 4.72 4.65
C VAL A 183 -15.53 5.09 4.73
N THR A 184 -14.74 4.67 3.77
CA THR A 184 -13.28 4.88 3.77
C THR A 184 -12.88 5.92 2.73
N TYR A 185 -11.88 6.73 3.06
CA TYR A 185 -11.32 7.76 2.17
C TYR A 185 -9.82 7.50 2.00
N GLY A 186 -9.36 7.48 0.75
CA GLY A 186 -7.98 7.09 0.44
C GLY A 186 -7.75 5.57 0.51
N TRP A 187 -6.58 5.15 0.03
CA TRP A 187 -6.11 3.77 0.13
C TRP A 187 -4.65 3.73 0.61
N GLY A 188 -4.49 3.13 1.78
CA GLY A 188 -3.21 2.83 2.40
C GLY A 188 -3.06 3.56 3.73
N HIS A 189 -1.81 3.74 4.17
CA HIS A 189 -1.51 4.35 5.45
C HIS A 189 -1.67 5.87 5.46
N GLY A 190 -1.62 6.55 4.31
CA GLY A 190 -1.80 7.99 4.20
C GLY A 190 -0.61 8.86 4.67
N VAL A 191 0.39 8.31 5.37
CA VAL A 191 1.63 9.04 5.72
C VAL A 191 2.54 9.21 4.49
N GLY A 192 3.13 10.40 4.31
CA GLY A 192 4.07 10.67 3.23
C GLY A 192 3.37 10.90 1.88
N MET A 193 3.98 10.44 0.79
CA MET A 193 3.51 10.75 -0.56
C MET A 193 2.26 9.96 -0.96
N SER A 194 1.21 10.68 -1.41
CA SER A 194 0.09 10.11 -2.15
C SER A 194 0.50 9.89 -3.60
N GLN A 195 0.39 8.67 -4.10
CA GLN A 195 0.73 8.34 -5.49
C GLN A 195 -0.23 9.02 -6.46
N ASN A 196 -1.54 8.92 -6.21
CA ASN A 196 -2.55 9.65 -6.97
C ASN A 196 -2.36 11.16 -6.89
N GLY A 197 -2.13 11.69 -5.68
CA GLY A 197 -1.91 13.11 -5.48
C GLY A 197 -0.68 13.62 -6.24
N ALA A 198 0.44 12.89 -6.20
CA ALA A 198 1.63 13.20 -7.00
C ALA A 198 1.32 13.22 -8.50
N ASN A 199 0.56 12.23 -9.00
CA ASN A 199 0.14 12.18 -10.40
C ASN A 199 -0.67 13.40 -10.81
N PHE A 200 -1.60 13.83 -9.96
CA PHE A 200 -2.49 14.95 -10.24
C PHE A 200 -1.81 16.32 -10.08
N TYR A 201 -0.90 16.48 -9.10
CA TYR A 201 -0.06 17.67 -9.04
C TYR A 201 0.80 17.82 -10.30
N ALA A 202 1.39 16.72 -10.78
CA ALA A 202 2.12 16.74 -12.05
C ALA A 202 1.20 17.07 -13.25
N ALA A 203 0.02 16.44 -13.32
CA ALA A 203 -0.87 16.56 -14.48
C ALA A 203 -1.60 17.91 -14.55
N TYR A 204 -2.07 18.43 -13.41
CA TYR A 204 -2.98 19.58 -13.36
C TYR A 204 -2.30 20.84 -12.81
N ALA A 205 -1.37 20.71 -11.86
CA ALA A 205 -0.62 21.84 -11.33
C ALA A 205 0.73 22.06 -12.06
N GLY A 206 1.15 21.14 -12.92
CA GLY A 206 2.42 21.23 -13.64
C GLY A 206 3.65 21.12 -12.74
N TRP A 207 3.50 20.47 -11.58
CA TRP A 207 4.58 20.30 -10.61
C TRP A 207 5.68 19.39 -11.15
N THR A 208 6.93 19.77 -10.88
CA THR A 208 8.07 18.88 -11.14
C THR A 208 8.16 17.82 -10.04
N TYR A 209 8.95 16.77 -10.28
CA TYR A 209 9.19 15.74 -9.28
C TYR A 209 9.77 16.31 -7.98
N GLN A 210 10.56 17.38 -8.06
CA GLN A 210 11.13 18.05 -6.89
C GLN A 210 10.07 18.82 -6.11
N ASP A 211 9.14 19.49 -6.78
CA ASP A 211 7.99 20.14 -6.11
C ASP A 211 7.17 19.11 -5.34
N ILE A 212 6.87 17.97 -5.97
CA ILE A 212 6.12 16.86 -5.37
C ILE A 212 6.86 16.30 -4.15
N LEU A 213 8.16 16.01 -4.28
CA LEU A 213 8.96 15.46 -3.19
C LEU A 213 9.04 16.42 -1.99
N PHE A 214 9.32 17.69 -2.22
CA PHE A 214 9.44 18.67 -1.13
C PHE A 214 8.10 19.03 -0.49
N HIS A 215 7.00 18.89 -1.24
CA HIS A 215 5.66 18.99 -0.68
C HIS A 215 5.35 17.84 0.28
N TYR A 216 5.56 16.58 -0.15
CA TYR A 216 5.21 15.42 0.68
C TYR A 216 6.24 15.06 1.77
N TYR A 217 7.48 15.55 1.64
CA TYR A 217 8.56 15.31 2.59
C TYR A 217 9.20 16.65 3.03
N PRO A 218 8.44 17.54 3.69
CA PRO A 218 8.90 18.89 4.00
C PRO A 218 10.15 18.89 4.90
N GLY A 219 11.07 19.80 4.62
CA GLY A 219 12.34 19.93 5.37
C GLY A 219 13.41 18.90 5.01
N THR A 220 13.16 18.01 4.04
CA THR A 220 14.20 17.19 3.42
C THR A 220 14.97 17.97 2.36
N TYR A 221 16.12 17.44 1.93
CA TYR A 221 16.91 17.96 0.82
C TYR A 221 17.37 16.84 -0.10
N LEU A 222 17.54 17.16 -1.38
CA LEU A 222 17.83 16.20 -2.44
C LEU A 222 19.33 16.17 -2.76
N MET A 223 19.92 14.98 -2.78
CA MET A 223 21.33 14.76 -3.10
C MET A 223 21.49 13.57 -4.05
N ASN A 224 22.51 13.60 -4.89
CA ASN A 224 22.93 12.44 -5.67
C ASN A 224 23.97 11.65 -4.85
N THR A 225 23.75 10.35 -4.70
CA THR A 225 24.63 9.50 -3.88
C THR A 225 25.97 9.22 -4.55
N GLY A 226 26.04 9.25 -5.88
CA GLY A 226 27.18 8.82 -6.68
C GLY A 226 27.49 7.31 -6.59
N LEU A 227 26.60 6.53 -5.97
CA LEU A 227 26.82 5.11 -5.66
C LEU A 227 26.29 4.15 -6.74
N THR A 228 25.54 4.64 -7.72
CA THR A 228 24.79 3.82 -8.69
C THR A 228 25.68 2.82 -9.44
N ASP A 229 26.91 3.21 -9.78
CA ASP A 229 27.86 2.34 -10.50
C ASP A 229 28.60 1.33 -9.58
N GLU A 230 28.45 1.47 -8.27
CA GLU A 230 29.17 0.69 -7.25
C GLU A 230 28.25 -0.19 -6.39
N GLU A 231 26.93 -0.02 -6.50
CA GLU A 231 25.95 -0.70 -5.65
C GLU A 231 25.08 -1.68 -6.43
N GLU A 232 24.93 -2.88 -5.89
CA GLU A 232 23.85 -3.79 -6.26
C GLU A 232 22.79 -3.71 -5.16
N LEU A 233 21.57 -3.33 -5.54
CA LEU A 233 20.45 -3.30 -4.62
C LEU A 233 19.85 -4.71 -4.48
N THR A 234 19.28 -5.00 -3.31
CA THR A 234 18.56 -6.25 -3.07
C THR A 234 17.08 -6.01 -2.82
N ILE A 235 16.23 -6.89 -3.34
CA ILE A 235 14.78 -6.92 -3.04
C ILE A 235 14.49 -8.28 -2.42
N ALA A 236 13.93 -8.30 -1.21
CA ALA A 236 13.50 -9.53 -0.55
C ALA A 236 14.57 -10.64 -0.49
N HIS A 237 15.85 -10.26 -0.29
CA HIS A 237 17.02 -11.14 -0.24
C HIS A 237 17.40 -11.84 -1.55
N GLU A 238 16.86 -11.41 -2.69
CA GLU A 238 17.31 -11.85 -4.01
C GLU A 238 18.22 -10.78 -4.64
N PRO A 239 19.31 -11.17 -5.34
CA PRO A 239 20.11 -10.24 -6.13
C PRO A 239 19.20 -9.62 -7.21
N ALA A 240 18.82 -8.36 -7.03
CA ALA A 240 17.79 -7.74 -7.86
C ALA A 240 18.36 -7.19 -9.18
N GLY A 241 19.69 -7.04 -9.26
CA GLY A 241 20.43 -6.58 -10.44
C GLY A 241 20.92 -5.14 -10.27
N ASP A 242 21.28 -4.52 -11.39
CA ASP A 242 21.69 -3.12 -11.44
C ASP A 242 20.57 -2.18 -10.92
N THR A 243 20.97 -1.11 -10.23
CA THR A 243 20.12 -0.13 -9.56
C THR A 243 18.95 0.34 -10.43
N LEU A 244 19.22 0.67 -11.70
CA LEU A 244 18.18 1.13 -12.63
C LEU A 244 17.08 0.09 -12.83
N LYS A 245 17.46 -1.19 -13.00
CA LYS A 245 16.50 -2.28 -13.17
C LYS A 245 15.62 -2.43 -11.92
N VAL A 246 16.25 -2.47 -10.75
CA VAL A 246 15.59 -2.64 -9.46
C VAL A 246 14.56 -1.55 -9.22
N VAL A 247 14.97 -0.29 -9.36
CA VAL A 247 14.11 0.88 -9.15
C VAL A 247 12.97 0.88 -10.18
N SER A 248 13.28 0.67 -11.47
CA SER A 248 12.27 0.69 -12.54
C SER A 248 11.21 -0.39 -12.38
N GLU A 249 11.58 -1.60 -11.95
CA GLU A 249 10.63 -2.68 -11.73
C GLU A 249 9.71 -2.39 -10.54
N ILE A 250 10.22 -1.81 -9.46
CA ILE A 250 9.39 -1.39 -8.32
C ILE A 250 8.44 -0.27 -8.76
N VAL A 251 8.95 0.79 -9.38
CA VAL A 251 8.14 1.92 -9.86
C VAL A 251 7.03 1.45 -10.82
N ASN A 252 7.33 0.48 -11.70
CA ASN A 252 6.35 -0.12 -12.60
C ASN A 252 5.25 -0.90 -11.87
N ARG A 253 5.55 -1.51 -10.72
CA ARG A 253 4.55 -2.17 -9.90
C ARG A 253 3.67 -1.18 -9.16
N GLU A 254 4.28 -0.09 -8.68
CA GLU A 254 3.64 0.89 -7.81
C GLU A 254 2.75 1.89 -8.57
N VAL A 255 3.27 2.58 -9.60
CA VAL A 255 2.54 3.62 -10.34
C VAL A 255 2.39 3.32 -11.83
N GLY A 256 3.30 2.54 -12.41
CA GLY A 256 3.24 2.13 -13.82
C GLY A 256 3.41 3.28 -14.82
N GLY A 257 3.34 2.96 -16.12
CA GLY A 257 3.63 3.92 -17.21
C GLY A 257 2.49 4.86 -17.60
N SER A 258 1.31 4.80 -16.95
CA SER A 258 0.20 5.71 -17.22
C SER A 258 0.20 6.97 -16.35
N PHE A 259 1.09 7.03 -15.35
CA PHE A 259 1.25 8.21 -14.51
C PHE A 259 2.04 9.29 -15.26
N SER A 260 1.85 10.54 -14.85
CA SER A 260 2.60 11.69 -15.33
C SER A 260 4.10 11.48 -15.12
N TYR A 261 4.90 11.90 -16.09
CA TYR A 261 6.35 11.66 -16.11
C TYR A 261 7.06 12.14 -14.83
N GLU A 262 6.69 13.34 -14.34
CA GLU A 262 7.24 13.91 -13.11
C GLU A 262 6.79 13.16 -11.83
N ALA A 263 5.60 12.54 -11.85
CA ALA A 263 5.16 11.68 -10.75
C ALA A 263 5.92 10.34 -10.73
N ILE A 264 6.25 9.78 -11.90
CA ILE A 264 7.09 8.59 -12.02
C ILE A 264 8.51 8.88 -11.47
N LYS A 265 9.09 10.03 -11.79
CA LYS A 265 10.38 10.48 -11.22
C LYS A 265 10.32 10.63 -9.70
N ALA A 266 9.27 11.27 -9.16
CA ALA A 266 9.11 11.41 -7.72
C ALA A 266 9.02 10.04 -7.02
N GLN A 267 8.27 9.10 -7.62
CA GLN A 267 8.21 7.72 -7.15
C GLN A 267 9.57 7.02 -7.19
N ALA A 268 10.37 7.22 -8.25
CA ALA A 268 11.71 6.63 -8.37
C ALA A 268 12.66 7.10 -7.24
N VAL A 269 12.71 8.40 -6.97
CA VAL A 269 13.52 8.97 -5.87
C VAL A 269 13.02 8.47 -4.51
N ALA A 270 11.70 8.43 -4.28
CA ALA A 270 11.13 7.93 -3.04
C ALA A 270 11.44 6.44 -2.81
N VAL A 271 11.34 5.60 -3.85
CA VAL A 271 11.69 4.17 -3.80
C VAL A 271 13.17 3.98 -3.51
N TYR A 272 14.04 4.66 -4.25
CA TYR A 272 15.49 4.54 -4.05
C TYR A 272 15.88 4.97 -2.63
N THR A 273 15.39 6.13 -2.18
CA THR A 273 15.63 6.63 -0.82
C THR A 273 15.16 5.62 0.24
N TYR A 274 14.00 4.99 0.05
CA TYR A 274 13.44 4.02 0.99
C TYR A 274 14.29 2.74 1.08
N ILE A 275 14.83 2.27 -0.05
CA ILE A 275 15.76 1.13 -0.07
C ILE A 275 17.04 1.49 0.70
N LYS A 276 17.63 2.65 0.42
CA LYS A 276 18.84 3.13 1.11
C LYS A 276 18.60 3.34 2.62
N TYR A 277 17.44 3.87 3.00
CA TYR A 277 17.03 4.04 4.40
C TYR A 277 17.02 2.69 5.16
N ASN A 278 16.60 1.61 4.48
CA ASN A 278 16.54 0.26 5.05
C ASN A 278 17.85 -0.53 4.91
N GLY A 279 18.96 0.13 4.52
CA GLY A 279 20.27 -0.50 4.42
C GLY A 279 20.42 -1.37 3.17
N ASP A 280 19.90 -0.89 2.04
CA ASP A 280 20.00 -1.49 0.70
C ASP A 280 19.16 -2.76 0.49
N ASP A 281 18.22 -3.00 1.40
CA ASP A 281 17.27 -4.12 1.37
C ASP A 281 15.87 -3.63 1.79
N SER A 282 14.93 -3.65 0.86
CA SER A 282 13.50 -3.49 1.19
C SER A 282 12.84 -4.86 1.27
N LYS A 283 12.22 -5.12 2.42
CA LYS A 283 11.50 -6.38 2.71
C LYS A 283 10.05 -6.38 2.22
N ASP A 284 9.54 -5.20 1.89
CA ASP A 284 8.14 -4.88 1.65
C ASP A 284 7.86 -4.40 0.23
N LEU A 285 8.84 -3.85 -0.49
CA LEU A 285 8.72 -3.52 -1.90
C LEU A 285 8.90 -4.75 -2.78
N ARG A 286 8.23 -4.79 -3.93
CA ARG A 286 8.37 -5.85 -4.93
C ARG A 286 8.47 -5.23 -6.31
N GLY A 287 9.29 -5.80 -7.17
CA GLY A 287 9.36 -5.41 -8.58
C GLY A 287 8.27 -6.07 -9.43
N LYS A 288 7.87 -5.42 -10.51
CA LYS A 288 7.13 -6.02 -11.63
C LYS A 288 8.04 -5.97 -12.88
N PRO A 289 8.41 -7.12 -13.46
CA PRO A 289 9.32 -7.17 -14.59
C PRO A 289 8.73 -6.47 -15.83
N ASN A 290 9.62 -6.17 -16.78
CA ASN A 290 9.29 -5.52 -18.05
C ASN A 290 8.61 -4.14 -17.88
N PRO A 291 9.27 -3.18 -17.20
CA PRO A 291 8.79 -1.81 -17.14
C PRO A 291 8.63 -1.21 -18.55
N PRO A 292 7.56 -0.44 -18.82
CA PRO A 292 7.45 0.36 -20.03
C PRO A 292 8.61 1.36 -20.15
N GLN A 293 8.99 1.73 -21.37
CA GLN A 293 10.15 2.61 -21.60
C GLN A 293 10.03 3.96 -20.88
N ILE A 294 8.83 4.55 -20.84
CA ILE A 294 8.58 5.79 -20.09
C ILE A 294 8.97 5.69 -18.61
N VAL A 295 8.79 4.51 -17.99
CA VAL A 295 9.19 4.28 -16.59
C VAL A 295 10.70 4.17 -16.48
N ILE A 296 11.34 3.46 -17.40
CA ILE A 296 12.80 3.30 -17.44
C ILE A 296 13.46 4.68 -17.61
N ASP A 297 13.03 5.46 -18.61
CA ASP A 297 13.58 6.78 -18.90
C ASP A 297 13.45 7.71 -17.69
N ALA A 298 12.26 7.74 -17.05
CA ALA A 298 12.03 8.55 -15.86
C ALA A 298 12.94 8.12 -14.68
N CYS A 299 13.14 6.82 -14.47
CA CYS A 299 14.02 6.32 -13.42
C CYS A 299 15.50 6.59 -13.72
N GLU A 300 15.90 6.52 -14.98
CA GLU A 300 17.26 6.82 -15.43
C GLU A 300 17.62 8.30 -15.21
N GLU A 301 16.69 9.22 -15.49
CA GLU A 301 16.92 10.66 -15.32
C GLU A 301 17.19 11.10 -13.86
N VAL A 302 16.69 10.34 -12.88
CA VAL A 302 16.85 10.64 -11.43
C VAL A 302 17.65 9.57 -10.69
N LEU A 303 18.37 8.72 -11.43
CA LEU A 303 19.08 7.58 -10.86
C LEU A 303 20.13 8.04 -9.83
N GLY A 304 20.06 7.46 -8.63
CA GLY A 304 20.96 7.80 -7.53
C GLY A 304 20.60 9.06 -6.76
N GLU A 305 19.53 9.77 -7.12
CA GLU A 305 19.01 10.87 -6.30
C GLU A 305 18.23 10.32 -5.10
N ALA A 306 18.51 10.84 -3.91
CA ALA A 306 17.84 10.46 -2.68
C ALA A 306 17.53 11.67 -1.79
N LEU A 307 16.43 11.57 -1.04
CA LEU A 307 16.08 12.55 -0.01
C LEU A 307 16.85 12.30 1.28
N TYR A 308 17.36 13.37 1.87
CA TYR A 308 18.07 13.38 3.13
C TYR A 308 17.37 14.27 4.16
N TYR A 309 17.52 13.88 5.42
CA TYR A 309 17.18 14.69 6.58
C TYR A 309 18.25 14.47 7.63
N ASP A 310 18.84 15.55 8.13
CA ASP A 310 19.89 15.50 9.17
C ASP A 310 21.06 14.56 8.78
N ASP A 311 21.56 14.70 7.54
CA ASP A 311 22.63 13.91 6.92
C ASP A 311 22.39 12.40 6.78
N ASN A 312 21.17 11.94 7.06
CA ASN A 312 20.73 10.56 6.87
C ASN A 312 19.71 10.48 5.73
N TYR A 313 19.61 9.32 5.08
CA TYR A 313 18.51 9.06 4.16
C TYR A 313 17.18 9.30 4.90
N ALA A 314 16.27 10.04 4.26
CA ALA A 314 14.94 10.27 4.80
C ALA A 314 14.09 9.01 4.66
N LEU A 315 13.14 8.83 5.57
CA LEU A 315 12.13 7.78 5.43
C LEU A 315 11.04 8.24 4.46
N THR A 316 11.03 7.69 3.25
CA THR A 316 10.12 8.10 2.16
C THR A 316 8.98 7.09 1.97
N VAL A 317 8.12 6.96 2.98
CA VAL A 317 6.90 6.14 2.87
C VAL A 317 5.90 6.78 1.89
N PHE A 318 5.10 5.95 1.21
CA PHE A 318 4.10 6.38 0.23
C PHE A 318 2.92 5.40 0.22
N SER A 319 1.75 5.85 -0.24
CA SER A 319 0.55 5.03 -0.39
C SER A 319 -0.26 5.42 -1.63
N ALA A 320 -1.18 4.56 -2.06
CA ALA A 320 -1.97 4.75 -3.29
C ALA A 320 -2.68 6.10 -3.32
N SER A 321 -3.40 6.44 -2.25
CA SER A 321 -4.05 7.75 -2.12
C SER A 321 -4.20 8.15 -0.66
N SER A 322 -4.28 9.45 -0.41
CA SER A 322 -4.65 10.01 0.88
C SER A 322 -6.15 10.30 0.94
N GLY A 323 -6.69 10.55 2.13
CA GLY A 323 -8.07 11.04 2.27
C GLY A 323 -8.16 12.56 2.16
N GLY A 324 -7.51 13.16 1.15
CA GLY A 324 -7.49 14.61 0.88
C GLY A 324 -6.36 15.38 1.55
N CYS A 325 -5.70 14.76 2.52
CA CYS A 325 -4.44 15.21 3.12
C CYS A 325 -3.65 13.99 3.58
N SER A 326 -2.32 14.09 3.61
CA SER A 326 -1.51 13.04 4.22
C SER A 326 -1.71 13.03 5.74
N ALA A 327 -1.48 11.88 6.37
CA ALA A 327 -1.51 11.74 7.82
C ALA A 327 -0.16 12.14 8.45
N ASN A 328 -0.19 12.63 9.69
CA ASN A 328 1.04 12.75 10.46
C ASN A 328 1.60 11.35 10.79
N CYS A 329 2.93 11.21 10.82
CA CYS A 329 3.57 9.91 11.11
C CYS A 329 3.09 9.28 12.43
N TYR A 330 2.99 10.09 13.50
CA TYR A 330 2.59 9.63 14.83
C TYR A 330 1.12 9.18 14.90
N GLU A 331 0.25 9.63 14.00
CA GLU A 331 -1.16 9.24 13.94
C GLU A 331 -1.30 7.79 13.50
N VAL A 332 -0.41 7.34 12.61
CA VAL A 332 -0.54 6.06 11.91
C VAL A 332 0.50 5.04 12.37
N PHE A 333 1.75 5.47 12.58
CA PHE A 333 2.86 4.61 12.99
C PHE A 333 3.26 4.85 14.45
N TYR A 334 4.01 3.91 15.03
CA TYR A 334 4.58 4.05 16.38
C TYR A 334 5.90 4.84 16.40
N ALA A 335 6.17 5.56 15.32
CA ALA A 335 7.32 6.42 15.15
C ALA A 335 6.82 7.84 14.85
N ASP A 336 7.71 8.81 15.03
CA ASP A 336 7.45 10.18 14.63
C ASP A 336 8.68 10.76 13.95
N TYR A 337 8.49 11.43 12.82
CA TYR A 337 9.54 12.04 12.01
C TYR A 337 9.14 13.48 11.65
N PRO A 338 10.03 14.48 11.84
CA PRO A 338 9.70 15.89 11.60
C PRO A 338 9.27 16.22 10.16
N TYR A 339 9.72 15.42 9.19
CA TYR A 339 9.44 15.57 7.77
C TYR A 339 8.32 14.66 7.25
N LEU A 340 7.66 13.87 8.13
CA LEU A 340 6.47 13.09 7.80
C LEU A 340 5.27 13.70 8.54
N ARG A 341 4.87 14.87 8.05
CA ARG A 341 3.79 15.71 8.57
C ARG A 341 2.63 15.75 7.58
N SER A 342 1.45 16.07 8.08
CA SER A 342 0.28 16.27 7.23
C SER A 342 0.53 17.41 6.25
N VAL A 343 0.26 17.15 4.98
CA VAL A 343 0.22 18.14 3.91
C VAL A 343 -1.03 17.93 3.06
N PRO A 344 -1.55 18.98 2.40
CA PRO A 344 -2.69 18.85 1.51
C PRO A 344 -2.43 17.87 0.36
N SER A 345 -3.45 17.13 -0.05
CA SER A 345 -3.45 16.34 -1.28
C SER A 345 -4.69 16.72 -2.07
N ASP A 346 -4.65 17.94 -2.60
CA ASP A 346 -5.81 18.73 -3.01
C ASP A 346 -6.71 18.01 -4.03
N TYR A 347 -6.09 17.18 -4.88
CA TYR A 347 -6.76 16.46 -5.94
C TYR A 347 -7.31 15.09 -5.53
N ASP A 348 -6.86 14.50 -4.41
CA ASP A 348 -7.30 13.16 -4.01
C ASP A 348 -8.80 13.12 -3.73
N ALA A 349 -9.33 14.15 -3.07
CA ALA A 349 -10.76 14.22 -2.75
C ALA A 349 -11.66 14.31 -3.99
N ALA A 350 -11.15 14.91 -5.07
CA ALA A 350 -11.87 15.05 -6.32
C ALA A 350 -11.74 13.81 -7.21
N PHE A 351 -10.59 13.14 -7.20
CA PHE A 351 -10.26 12.17 -8.25
C PHE A 351 -9.89 10.77 -7.76
N ASP A 352 -9.71 10.54 -6.45
CA ASP A 352 -9.42 9.18 -5.97
C ASP A 352 -10.63 8.25 -6.23
N PRO A 353 -10.46 7.15 -7.00
CA PRO A 353 -11.53 6.18 -7.21
C PRO A 353 -11.96 5.45 -5.93
N HIS A 354 -11.18 5.54 -4.85
CA HIS A 354 -11.52 4.94 -3.56
C HIS A 354 -12.12 5.94 -2.58
N TRP A 355 -12.35 7.18 -3.00
CA TRP A 355 -13.04 8.17 -2.18
C TRP A 355 -14.45 7.69 -1.83
N GLY A 356 -14.76 7.61 -0.53
CA GLY A 356 -16.08 7.17 -0.09
C GLY A 356 -16.36 5.68 -0.34
N THR A 357 -15.34 4.81 -0.37
CA THR A 357 -15.57 3.37 -0.52
C THR A 357 -16.34 2.84 0.70
N VAL A 358 -17.55 2.30 0.47
CA VAL A 358 -18.40 1.74 1.52
C VAL A 358 -18.15 0.24 1.68
N THR A 359 -17.89 -0.20 2.91
CA THR A 359 -17.80 -1.62 3.28
C THR A 359 -18.88 -1.95 4.30
N TYR A 360 -19.75 -2.91 3.97
CA TYR A 360 -20.78 -3.42 4.87
C TYR A 360 -20.30 -4.67 5.59
N MET A 361 -20.60 -4.79 6.89
CA MET A 361 -20.31 -5.98 7.68
C MET A 361 -21.44 -6.24 8.67
N SER A 362 -21.93 -7.48 8.75
CA SER A 362 -22.88 -7.86 9.80
C SER A 362 -22.24 -7.78 11.19
N ALA A 363 -23.05 -7.53 12.21
CA ALA A 363 -22.60 -7.52 13.60
C ALA A 363 -21.92 -8.85 13.99
N GLU A 364 -22.36 -10.00 13.47
CA GLU A 364 -21.71 -11.29 13.72
C GLU A 364 -20.26 -11.31 13.22
N VAL A 365 -20.02 -10.81 11.99
CA VAL A 365 -18.67 -10.75 11.40
C VAL A 365 -17.79 -9.79 12.18
N VAL A 366 -18.31 -8.62 12.55
CA VAL A 366 -17.58 -7.63 13.35
C VAL A 366 -17.23 -8.19 14.72
N ARG A 367 -18.18 -8.83 15.42
CA ARG A 367 -17.94 -9.48 16.71
C ARG A 367 -16.81 -10.49 16.62
N LYS A 368 -16.90 -11.42 15.68
CA LYS A 368 -15.88 -12.47 15.50
C LYS A 368 -14.49 -11.87 15.26
N LYS A 369 -14.39 -10.84 14.41
CA LYS A 369 -13.13 -10.14 14.13
C LYS A 369 -12.53 -9.52 15.39
N LEU A 370 -13.33 -8.75 16.14
CA LEU A 370 -12.87 -8.05 17.34
C LEU A 370 -12.51 -9.02 18.47
N GLU A 371 -13.39 -9.97 18.80
CA GLU A 371 -13.15 -10.93 19.89
C GLU A 371 -11.92 -11.80 19.60
N THR A 372 -11.72 -12.22 18.34
CA THR A 372 -10.54 -13.00 17.95
C THR A 372 -9.26 -12.16 18.01
N ALA A 373 -9.29 -10.93 17.48
CA ALA A 373 -8.09 -10.09 17.38
C ALA A 373 -7.61 -9.57 18.74
N TYR A 374 -8.54 -9.27 19.65
CA TYR A 374 -8.24 -8.63 20.94
C TYR A 374 -8.44 -9.55 22.14
N ASN A 375 -8.94 -10.76 21.94
CA ASN A 375 -9.21 -11.74 23.01
C ASN A 375 -10.09 -11.13 24.12
N ILE A 376 -11.21 -10.53 23.69
CA ILE A 376 -12.24 -9.91 24.54
C ILE A 376 -13.60 -10.58 24.28
N THR A 377 -14.58 -10.25 25.12
CA THR A 377 -15.99 -10.59 24.89
C THR A 377 -16.77 -9.29 24.77
N LEU A 378 -17.42 -9.05 23.64
CA LEU A 378 -18.14 -7.79 23.43
C LEU A 378 -19.50 -7.82 24.14
N SER A 379 -19.94 -6.64 24.57
CA SER A 379 -21.28 -6.39 25.10
C SER A 379 -22.38 -6.74 24.09
N ASP A 380 -23.63 -6.76 24.56
CA ASP A 380 -24.79 -7.09 23.73
C ASP A 380 -25.17 -5.97 22.74
N ASP A 381 -24.70 -4.73 22.94
CA ASP A 381 -25.04 -3.56 22.11
C ASP A 381 -23.94 -3.24 21.09
N PRO A 382 -24.16 -3.52 19.79
CA PRO A 382 -23.15 -3.31 18.76
C PRO A 382 -22.75 -1.85 18.56
N GLY A 383 -23.61 -0.90 18.93
CA GLY A 383 -23.29 0.52 18.87
C GLY A 383 -22.11 0.91 19.77
N ASN A 384 -21.81 0.11 20.79
CA ASN A 384 -20.69 0.38 21.71
C ASN A 384 -19.36 -0.25 21.26
N TRP A 385 -19.38 -1.19 20.30
CA TRP A 385 -18.20 -2.02 20.03
C TRP A 385 -17.04 -1.27 19.39
N ILE A 386 -17.32 -0.24 18.60
CA ILE A 386 -16.30 0.48 17.84
C ILE A 386 -16.50 1.97 18.05
N GLN A 387 -15.55 2.59 18.77
CA GLN A 387 -15.56 4.02 19.07
C GLN A 387 -14.26 4.65 18.55
N PRO A 388 -14.25 5.15 17.31
CA PRO A 388 -13.06 5.76 16.70
C PRO A 388 -12.70 7.09 17.37
N VAL A 389 -11.40 7.34 17.54
CA VAL A 389 -10.82 8.62 17.94
C VAL A 389 -10.19 9.26 16.70
N TYR A 390 -10.74 10.40 16.30
CA TYR A 390 -10.32 11.12 15.10
C TYR A 390 -9.21 12.12 15.43
N SER A 391 -8.27 12.29 14.50
CA SER A 391 -7.37 13.44 14.50
C SER A 391 -8.15 14.70 14.13
N ASP A 392 -8.07 15.72 14.97
CA ASP A 392 -8.64 17.04 14.68
C ASP A 392 -7.93 17.74 13.51
N GLU A 393 -6.67 17.37 13.23
CA GLU A 393 -5.86 17.96 12.18
C GLU A 393 -6.14 17.30 10.82
N THR A 394 -6.21 15.97 10.79
CA THR A 394 -6.17 15.21 9.53
C THR A 394 -7.44 14.39 9.27
N GLY A 395 -8.30 14.21 10.28
CA GLY A 395 -9.49 13.36 10.21
C GLY A 395 -9.19 11.86 10.14
N TYR A 396 -7.93 11.43 10.21
CA TYR A 396 -7.58 10.01 10.33
C TYR A 396 -7.99 9.47 11.71
N VAL A 397 -8.47 8.23 11.75
CA VAL A 397 -8.68 7.51 13.01
C VAL A 397 -7.31 7.16 13.57
N THR A 398 -6.96 7.74 14.72
CA THR A 398 -5.68 7.54 15.40
C THR A 398 -5.74 6.33 16.31
N GLU A 399 -6.85 6.16 17.03
CA GLU A 399 -7.13 5.06 17.93
C GLU A 399 -8.61 4.64 17.83
N VAL A 400 -8.91 3.42 18.27
CA VAL A 400 -10.27 2.89 18.38
C VAL A 400 -10.42 2.29 19.76
N LEU A 401 -11.36 2.81 20.55
CA LEU A 401 -11.82 2.17 21.77
C LEU A 401 -12.81 1.06 21.39
N ILE A 402 -12.50 -0.16 21.84
CA ILE A 402 -13.27 -1.35 21.51
C ILE A 402 -14.08 -1.74 22.73
N ASP A 403 -15.39 -1.49 22.67
CA ASP A 403 -16.39 -1.83 23.68
C ASP A 403 -16.06 -1.32 25.10
N GLY A 404 -15.33 -0.21 25.21
CA GLY A 404 -14.88 0.32 26.51
C GLY A 404 -13.79 -0.52 27.21
N GLN A 405 -13.28 -1.59 26.57
CA GLN A 405 -12.38 -2.57 27.20
C GLN A 405 -10.91 -2.40 26.79
N THR A 406 -10.65 -2.01 25.54
CA THR A 406 -9.27 -1.92 25.04
C THR A 406 -9.15 -0.93 23.89
N TYR A 407 -7.95 -0.37 23.73
CA TYR A 407 -7.60 0.47 22.60
C TYR A 407 -6.82 -0.31 21.53
N ALA A 408 -7.07 0.05 20.28
CA ALA A 408 -6.28 -0.33 19.13
C ALA A 408 -5.85 0.91 18.34
N LYS A 409 -4.68 0.88 17.71
CA LYS A 409 -4.28 1.95 16.78
C LYS A 409 -5.12 1.86 15.50
N GLY A 410 -5.53 3.01 14.96
CA GLY A 410 -6.52 3.07 13.88
C GLY A 410 -6.11 2.35 12.59
N TYR A 411 -4.84 2.44 12.17
CA TYR A 411 -4.37 1.77 10.95
C TYR A 411 -4.27 0.23 11.06
N PRO A 412 -3.67 -0.34 12.13
CA PRO A 412 -3.79 -1.78 12.36
C PRO A 412 -5.25 -2.26 12.47
N PHE A 413 -6.13 -1.47 13.09
CA PHE A 413 -7.56 -1.76 13.16
C PHE A 413 -8.21 -1.81 11.77
N SER A 414 -7.96 -0.79 10.93
CA SER A 414 -8.53 -0.72 9.57
C SER A 414 -8.07 -1.91 8.72
N MET A 415 -6.80 -2.30 8.81
CA MET A 415 -6.25 -3.49 8.15
C MET A 415 -6.91 -4.79 8.62
N MET A 416 -7.13 -4.96 9.93
CA MET A 416 -7.80 -6.14 10.51
C MET A 416 -9.27 -6.24 10.05
N MET A 417 -9.93 -5.08 9.95
CA MET A 417 -11.28 -4.99 9.45
C MET A 417 -11.35 -5.22 7.93
N GLY A 418 -10.27 -4.96 7.18
CA GLY A 418 -10.22 -5.08 5.72
C GLY A 418 -10.63 -3.79 5.01
N LEU A 419 -10.51 -2.66 5.71
CA LEU A 419 -10.79 -1.32 5.19
C LEU A 419 -9.60 -0.80 4.36
N LYS A 420 -9.87 0.13 3.44
CA LYS A 420 -8.87 0.69 2.53
C LYS A 420 -7.85 1.61 3.22
N SER A 421 -8.27 2.33 4.25
CA SER A 421 -7.42 3.26 5.01
C SER A 421 -7.93 3.38 6.46
N SER A 422 -7.16 4.07 7.31
CA SER A 422 -7.62 4.49 8.64
C SER A 422 -8.37 5.82 8.65
N LYS A 423 -8.66 6.42 7.49
CA LYS A 423 -9.55 7.58 7.41
C LYS A 423 -10.93 7.08 7.02
N PHE A 424 -11.76 6.80 8.04
CA PHE A 424 -13.08 6.24 7.83
C PHE A 424 -14.13 6.77 8.80
N SER A 425 -15.38 6.87 8.35
CA SER A 425 -16.55 7.01 9.22
C SER A 425 -17.26 5.67 9.37
N LEU A 426 -18.07 5.56 10.42
CA LEU A 426 -18.79 4.33 10.76
C LEU A 426 -20.25 4.66 11.09
N THR A 427 -21.16 3.78 10.70
CA THR A 427 -22.55 3.77 11.17
C THR A 427 -22.97 2.34 11.44
N TYR A 428 -23.74 2.13 12.51
CA TYR A 428 -24.43 0.87 12.78
C TYR A 428 -25.94 1.08 12.65
N THR A 429 -26.62 0.19 11.94
CA THR A 429 -28.08 0.22 11.78
C THR A 429 -28.71 -0.80 12.73
N TYR A 430 -29.54 -0.30 13.66
CA TYR A 430 -30.28 -1.14 14.61
C TYR A 430 -31.45 -1.87 13.92
N ASP A 431 -31.83 -3.01 14.52
CA ASP A 431 -33.01 -3.82 14.14
C ASP A 431 -34.37 -3.16 14.40
#